data_AF-B7KMK0-F1
#
_entry.id   AF-B7KMK0-F1
#
_cell.length_a   1.000
_cell.length_b   1.000
_cell.length_c   1.000
_cell.angle_alpha   90.00
_cell.angle_beta   90.00
_cell.angle_gamma   90.00
#
_symmetry.space_group_name_H-M   'P 1'
#
loop_
_entity.id
_entity.type
_entity.pdbx_description
1 polymer ?
#
loop_
_entity_poly.entity_id
_entity_poly.type
_entity_poly.pdbx_seq_one_letter_code
_entity_poly.pdbx_strand_id
1 'polypeptide(L)'
;MKSPIPTVLIIDDKLTENDKQHYLQLCKERLDKGWYKLEFAASGTEGLELIKADSQQRIALIILDLLMDKSELDGVTLANLLAKSHVNIKIILYTAYPQWEDKLNQEARKNIVSLIEKGAKAPRVLRDFIDMLITGEGVAAEFVVDQYTRRAGLPTLRKLAKGLSSELRLRLIYELLPTFSLKTLEQIKREIPAQVDEIIEQAAGEDELKQWVFEQQKANLLPVEIPTKYVNKFWLEIREKEKKGRIYLSYYLRWNYDGEYYSKYLLKKLVEKLPPYFQTPPEYPGALPVVYYKRRGS
;
A
#
# COMPACT_ATOMS: atom_id res chain seq x y z
N MET A 1 11.95 -6.10 -36.98
CA MET A 1 10.68 -5.35 -36.80
C MET A 1 10.53 -5.08 -35.31
N LYS A 2 10.09 -3.90 -34.89
CA LYS A 2 9.83 -3.63 -33.45
C LYS A 2 8.59 -4.45 -33.04
N SER A 3 8.64 -5.14 -31.91
CA SER A 3 7.47 -5.81 -31.34
C SER A 3 6.35 -4.79 -31.09
N PRO A 4 5.07 -5.16 -31.29
CA PRO A 4 3.96 -4.24 -31.02
C PRO A 4 3.93 -3.86 -29.54
N ILE A 5 3.55 -2.62 -29.25
CA ILE A 5 3.41 -2.11 -27.87
C ILE A 5 2.21 -2.82 -27.21
N PRO A 6 2.39 -3.43 -26.03
CA PRO A 6 1.31 -4.11 -25.32
C PRO A 6 0.24 -3.13 -24.83
N THR A 7 -0.97 -3.63 -24.66
CA THR A 7 -2.17 -2.86 -24.27
C THR A 7 -2.66 -3.35 -22.92
N VAL A 8 -2.94 -2.40 -22.02
CA VAL A 8 -3.66 -2.65 -20.78
C VAL A 8 -5.08 -2.12 -20.94
N LEU A 9 -6.06 -3.01 -20.87
CA LEU A 9 -7.47 -2.68 -21.02
C LEU A 9 -8.13 -2.51 -19.65
N ILE A 10 -8.69 -1.33 -19.38
CA ILE A 10 -9.38 -1.01 -18.13
C ILE A 10 -10.89 -1.02 -18.38
N ILE A 11 -11.63 -1.86 -17.66
CA ILE A 11 -13.07 -2.08 -17.82
C ILE A 11 -13.79 -1.75 -16.51
N ASP A 12 -14.51 -0.62 -16.49
CA ASP A 12 -15.14 -0.07 -15.28
C ASP A 12 -16.23 0.97 -15.65
N ASP A 13 -17.47 0.73 -15.22
CA ASP A 13 -18.66 1.54 -15.55
C ASP A 13 -18.77 2.85 -14.76
N LYS A 14 -17.87 3.07 -13.81
CA LYS A 14 -17.80 4.27 -12.97
C LYS A 14 -16.63 5.19 -13.33
N LEU A 15 -15.85 4.87 -14.36
CA LEU A 15 -14.77 5.74 -14.82
C LEU A 15 -15.30 7.03 -15.43
N THR A 16 -15.06 8.14 -14.74
CA THR A 16 -15.23 9.48 -15.30
C THR A 16 -14.06 9.85 -16.19
N GLU A 17 -14.20 10.92 -16.98
CA GLU A 17 -13.08 11.45 -17.77
C GLU A 17 -11.92 11.89 -16.86
N ASN A 18 -12.22 12.45 -15.68
CA ASN A 18 -11.19 12.82 -14.70
C ASN A 18 -10.42 11.59 -14.19
N ASP A 19 -11.09 10.44 -14.00
CA ASP A 19 -10.43 9.20 -13.60
C ASP A 19 -9.50 8.68 -14.70
N LYS A 20 -9.94 8.74 -15.96
CA LYS A 20 -9.09 8.39 -17.11
C LYS A 20 -7.85 9.28 -17.18
N GLN A 21 -8.02 10.60 -17.04
CA GLN A 21 -6.90 11.55 -17.00
C GLN A 21 -5.96 11.27 -15.82
N HIS A 22 -6.50 10.86 -14.65
CA HIS A 22 -5.69 10.45 -13.52
C HIS A 22 -4.84 9.22 -13.83
N TYR A 23 -5.42 8.18 -14.47
CA TYR A 23 -4.65 7.01 -14.91
C TYR A 23 -3.56 7.37 -15.91
N LEU A 24 -3.89 8.20 -16.90
CA LEU A 24 -2.92 8.67 -17.90
C LEU A 24 -1.78 9.43 -17.23
N GLN A 25 -2.08 10.32 -16.29
CA GLN A 25 -1.07 11.09 -15.56
C GLN A 25 -0.21 10.20 -14.66
N LEU A 26 -0.81 9.22 -13.98
CA LEU A 26 -0.12 8.27 -13.11
C LEU A 26 0.86 7.38 -13.89
N CYS A 27 0.49 7.01 -15.13
CA CYS A 27 1.27 6.17 -16.02
C CYS A 27 2.12 6.95 -17.04
N LYS A 28 2.11 8.29 -17.01
CA LYS A 28 2.65 9.15 -18.07
C LYS A 28 4.06 8.76 -18.52
N GLU A 29 4.99 8.63 -17.57
CA GLU A 29 6.38 8.27 -17.87
C GLU A 29 6.53 6.94 -18.62
N ARG A 30 5.62 5.97 -18.39
CA ARG A 30 5.64 4.65 -19.03
C ARG A 30 5.01 4.68 -20.41
N LEU A 31 3.94 5.46 -20.55
CA LEU A 31 3.29 5.74 -21.83
C LEU A 31 4.25 6.47 -22.77
N ASP A 32 4.98 7.48 -22.28
CA ASP A 32 5.97 8.25 -23.05
C ASP A 32 7.15 7.36 -23.51
N LYS A 33 7.53 6.36 -22.69
CA LYS A 33 8.55 5.35 -23.05
C LYS A 33 8.03 4.25 -23.98
N GLY A 34 6.72 4.21 -24.25
CA GLY A 34 6.09 3.18 -25.07
C GLY A 34 6.15 1.78 -24.43
N TRP A 35 6.16 1.68 -23.10
CA TRP A 35 6.14 0.39 -22.39
C TRP A 35 4.82 -0.34 -22.58
N TYR A 36 3.73 0.41 -22.58
CA TYR A 36 2.39 -0.05 -22.93
C TYR A 36 1.53 1.15 -23.34
N LYS A 37 0.31 0.87 -23.81
CA LYS A 37 -0.77 1.84 -23.93
C LYS A 37 -1.95 1.46 -23.04
N LEU A 38 -2.77 2.44 -22.67
CA LEU A 38 -4.03 2.22 -21.96
C LEU A 38 -5.20 2.30 -22.95
N GLU A 39 -6.13 1.38 -22.83
CA GLU A 39 -7.47 1.45 -23.44
C GLU A 39 -8.52 1.33 -22.34
N PHE A 40 -9.68 1.94 -22.57
CA PHE A 40 -10.74 2.02 -21.57
C PHE A 40 -12.05 1.53 -22.17
N ALA A 41 -12.81 0.78 -21.39
CA ALA A 41 -14.18 0.37 -21.68
C ALA A 41 -15.08 0.74 -20.50
N ALA A 42 -16.24 1.32 -20.79
CA ALA A 42 -17.23 1.71 -19.81
C ALA A 42 -18.22 0.57 -19.46
N SER A 43 -18.07 -0.61 -20.09
CA SER A 43 -18.93 -1.76 -19.85
C SER A 43 -18.21 -3.07 -20.18
N GLY A 44 -18.72 -4.19 -19.66
CA GLY A 44 -18.20 -5.51 -20.02
C GLY A 44 -18.42 -5.84 -21.49
N THR A 45 -19.52 -5.35 -22.09
CA THR A 45 -19.83 -5.54 -23.52
C THR A 45 -18.79 -4.85 -24.40
N GLU A 46 -18.51 -3.56 -24.15
CA GLU A 46 -17.47 -2.80 -24.87
C GLU A 46 -16.09 -3.45 -24.68
N GLY A 47 -15.78 -3.89 -23.46
CA GLY A 47 -14.53 -4.61 -23.19
C GLY A 47 -14.40 -5.90 -24.00
N LEU A 48 -15.48 -6.69 -24.12
CA LEU A 48 -15.50 -7.90 -24.93
C LEU A 48 -15.33 -7.60 -26.42
N GLU A 49 -15.92 -6.52 -26.93
CA GLU A 49 -15.75 -6.08 -28.32
C GLU A 49 -14.31 -5.69 -28.62
N LEU A 50 -13.67 -4.92 -27.73
CA LEU A 50 -12.25 -4.57 -27.86
C LEU A 50 -11.34 -5.81 -27.87
N ILE A 51 -11.60 -6.77 -26.98
CA ILE A 51 -10.86 -8.04 -26.93
C ILE A 51 -11.03 -8.84 -28.23
N LYS A 52 -12.25 -8.91 -28.77
CA LYS A 52 -12.51 -9.61 -30.05
C LYS A 52 -11.88 -8.91 -31.25
N ALA A 53 -11.83 -7.58 -31.22
CA ALA A 53 -11.23 -6.78 -32.29
C ALA A 53 -9.70 -6.84 -32.30
N ASP A 54 -9.07 -7.23 -31.17
CA ASP A 54 -7.62 -7.34 -31.04
C ASP A 54 -7.05 -8.63 -31.65
N SER A 55 -7.15 -8.74 -32.97
CA SER A 55 -6.62 -9.88 -33.76
C SER A 55 -5.12 -10.10 -33.62
N GLN A 56 -4.37 -9.09 -33.15
CA GLN A 56 -2.94 -9.14 -32.94
C GLN A 56 -2.53 -9.55 -31.51
N GLN A 57 -3.50 -9.84 -30.62
CA GLN A 57 -3.24 -10.22 -29.23
C GLN A 57 -2.33 -9.23 -28.50
N ARG A 58 -2.55 -7.93 -28.72
CA ARG A 58 -1.83 -6.85 -28.06
C ARG A 58 -2.34 -6.59 -26.64
N ILE A 59 -3.58 -6.93 -26.31
CA ILE A 59 -4.13 -6.83 -24.95
C ILE A 59 -3.46 -7.89 -24.08
N ALA A 60 -2.48 -7.44 -23.30
CA ALA A 60 -1.67 -8.30 -22.45
C ALA A 60 -2.23 -8.40 -21.02
N LEU A 61 -3.00 -7.41 -20.59
CA LEU A 61 -3.53 -7.30 -19.23
C LEU A 61 -4.90 -6.61 -19.25
N ILE A 62 -5.84 -7.14 -18.45
CA ILE A 62 -7.13 -6.52 -18.19
C ILE A 62 -7.18 -6.07 -16.73
N ILE A 63 -7.71 -4.88 -16.49
CA ILE A 63 -8.09 -4.38 -15.17
C ILE A 63 -9.61 -4.31 -15.15
N LEU A 64 -10.25 -5.07 -14.27
CA LEU A 64 -11.67 -5.34 -14.33
C LEU A 64 -12.38 -5.00 -13.02
N ASP A 65 -13.38 -4.12 -13.07
CA ASP A 65 -14.35 -4.03 -11.98
C ASP A 65 -15.33 -5.20 -12.04
N LEU A 66 -15.60 -5.83 -10.90
CA LEU A 66 -16.52 -6.96 -10.82
C LEU A 66 -17.98 -6.54 -10.90
N LEU A 67 -18.32 -5.40 -10.29
CA LEU A 67 -19.70 -4.92 -10.18
C LEU A 67 -19.90 -3.70 -11.09
N MET A 68 -20.51 -3.93 -12.24
CA MET A 68 -20.84 -2.91 -13.23
C MET A 68 -22.36 -2.86 -13.45
N ASP A 69 -23.08 -2.16 -12.59
CA ASP A 69 -24.55 -2.17 -12.52
C ASP A 69 -25.23 -1.62 -13.78
N LYS A 70 -24.51 -0.80 -14.57
CA LYS A 70 -25.04 -0.19 -15.79
C LYS A 70 -24.82 -1.03 -17.06
N SER A 71 -24.17 -2.19 -16.93
CA SER A 71 -23.78 -3.04 -18.05
C SER A 71 -24.62 -4.31 -18.09
N GLU A 72 -25.06 -4.74 -19.28
CA GLU A 72 -25.68 -6.07 -19.46
C GLU A 72 -24.70 -7.20 -19.10
N LEU A 73 -23.41 -6.95 -19.30
CA LEU A 73 -22.34 -7.88 -18.97
C LEU A 73 -21.50 -7.30 -17.82
N ASP A 74 -21.70 -7.81 -16.61
CA ASP A 74 -20.88 -7.45 -15.44
C ASP A 74 -19.48 -8.08 -15.52
N GLY A 75 -18.59 -7.68 -14.59
CA GLY A 75 -17.20 -8.15 -14.62
C GLY A 75 -17.05 -9.62 -14.29
N VAL A 76 -17.87 -10.15 -13.38
CA VAL A 76 -17.87 -11.59 -13.06
C VAL A 76 -18.23 -12.41 -14.30
N THR A 77 -19.29 -12.00 -15.00
CA THR A 77 -19.80 -12.69 -16.18
C THR A 77 -18.80 -12.58 -17.33
N LEU A 78 -18.19 -11.41 -17.53
CA LEU A 78 -17.13 -11.22 -18.51
C LEU A 78 -15.92 -12.14 -18.23
N ALA A 79 -15.38 -12.15 -17.00
CA ALA A 79 -14.22 -12.99 -16.66
C ALA A 79 -14.52 -14.49 -16.87
N ASN A 80 -15.70 -14.94 -16.46
CA ASN A 80 -16.16 -16.31 -16.68
C ASN A 80 -16.33 -16.65 -18.18
N LEU A 81 -16.82 -15.70 -18.99
CA LEU A 81 -16.96 -15.84 -20.43
C LEU A 81 -15.59 -15.94 -21.12
N LEU A 82 -14.66 -15.05 -20.79
CA LEU A 82 -13.29 -15.07 -21.34
C LEU A 82 -12.60 -16.41 -21.06
N ALA A 83 -12.73 -16.93 -19.84
CA ALA A 83 -12.19 -18.23 -19.48
C ALA A 83 -12.80 -19.39 -20.29
N LYS A 84 -14.13 -19.39 -20.49
CA LYS A 84 -14.84 -20.39 -21.32
C LYS A 84 -14.44 -20.32 -22.79
N SER A 85 -14.12 -19.13 -23.29
CA SER A 85 -13.63 -18.92 -24.65
C SER A 85 -12.13 -19.17 -24.82
N HIS A 86 -11.46 -19.72 -23.80
CA HIS A 86 -10.01 -19.97 -23.79
C HIS A 86 -9.15 -18.72 -24.06
N VAL A 87 -9.65 -17.54 -23.70
CA VAL A 87 -8.89 -16.29 -23.77
C VAL A 87 -7.96 -16.25 -22.55
N ASN A 88 -6.67 -16.49 -22.78
CA ASN A 88 -5.63 -16.53 -21.73
C ASN A 88 -4.98 -15.16 -21.50
N ILE A 89 -5.80 -14.13 -21.23
CA ILE A 89 -5.32 -12.80 -20.86
C ILE A 89 -5.30 -12.71 -19.33
N LYS A 90 -4.24 -12.12 -18.76
CA LYS A 90 -4.16 -11.92 -17.30
C LYS A 90 -5.12 -10.83 -16.87
N ILE A 91 -5.73 -11.00 -15.70
CA ILE A 91 -6.74 -10.09 -15.17
C ILE A 91 -6.35 -9.65 -13.75
N ILE A 92 -6.31 -8.34 -13.51
CA ILE A 92 -6.33 -7.76 -12.17
C ILE A 92 -7.78 -7.39 -11.87
N LEU A 93 -8.33 -7.91 -10.78
CA LEU A 93 -9.62 -7.47 -10.27
C LEU A 93 -9.42 -6.16 -9.51
N TYR A 94 -10.04 -5.09 -9.97
CA TYR A 94 -9.97 -3.78 -9.33
C TYR A 94 -11.38 -3.31 -8.99
N THR A 95 -11.82 -3.58 -7.77
CA THR A 95 -13.23 -3.44 -7.39
C THR A 95 -13.42 -2.89 -5.98
N ALA A 96 -14.56 -2.27 -5.73
CA ALA A 96 -14.99 -1.92 -4.37
C ALA A 96 -15.73 -3.08 -3.66
N TYR A 97 -15.99 -4.19 -4.36
CA TYR A 97 -16.78 -5.31 -3.85
C TYR A 97 -16.02 -6.65 -3.96
N PRO A 98 -14.95 -6.83 -3.17
CA PRO A 98 -14.05 -8.00 -3.28
C PRO A 98 -14.76 -9.34 -3.09
N GLN A 99 -15.84 -9.39 -2.31
CA GLN A 99 -16.64 -10.60 -2.09
C GLN A 99 -17.29 -11.16 -3.37
N TRP A 100 -17.39 -10.37 -4.44
CA TRP A 100 -17.90 -10.86 -5.72
C TRP A 100 -16.94 -11.80 -6.44
N GLU A 101 -15.66 -11.83 -6.04
CA GLU A 101 -14.67 -12.81 -6.51
C GLU A 101 -15.18 -14.25 -6.32
N ASP A 102 -15.99 -14.49 -5.28
CA ASP A 102 -16.50 -15.82 -4.96
C ASP A 102 -17.41 -16.41 -6.05
N LYS A 103 -17.96 -15.54 -6.91
CA LYS A 103 -18.79 -15.92 -8.07
C LYS A 103 -17.98 -16.30 -9.31
N LEU A 104 -16.64 -16.14 -9.29
CA LEU A 104 -15.78 -16.58 -10.38
C LEU A 104 -15.64 -18.09 -10.40
N ASN A 105 -15.77 -18.68 -11.59
CA ASN A 105 -15.54 -20.11 -11.79
C ASN A 105 -14.04 -20.45 -11.69
N GLN A 106 -13.73 -21.74 -11.57
CA GLN A 106 -12.36 -22.20 -11.38
C GLN A 106 -11.42 -21.84 -12.55
N GLU A 107 -11.92 -21.83 -13.78
CA GLU A 107 -11.11 -21.48 -14.96
C GLU A 107 -10.77 -19.99 -14.98
N ALA A 108 -11.74 -19.11 -14.69
CA ALA A 108 -11.51 -17.67 -14.61
C ALA A 108 -10.48 -17.32 -13.53
N ARG A 109 -10.54 -18.00 -12.38
CA ARG A 109 -9.58 -17.81 -11.28
C ARG A 109 -8.13 -18.07 -11.69
N LYS A 110 -7.86 -18.93 -12.68
CA LYS A 110 -6.49 -19.17 -13.20
C LYS A 110 -5.91 -17.98 -13.94
N ASN A 111 -6.76 -17.09 -14.46
CA ASN A 111 -6.35 -15.88 -15.16
C ASN A 111 -6.26 -14.66 -14.24
N ILE A 112 -6.82 -14.75 -13.02
CA ILE A 112 -6.71 -13.69 -12.03
C ILE A 112 -5.32 -13.71 -11.40
N VAL A 113 -4.59 -12.61 -11.55
CA VAL A 113 -3.24 -12.46 -10.97
C VAL A 113 -3.25 -11.73 -9.64
N SER A 114 -4.23 -10.86 -9.41
CA SER A 114 -4.35 -10.06 -8.19
C SER A 114 -5.77 -9.53 -8.02
N LEU A 115 -6.16 -9.32 -6.76
CA LEU A 115 -7.36 -8.60 -6.36
C LEU A 115 -6.92 -7.37 -5.59
N ILE A 116 -7.34 -6.20 -6.07
CA ILE A 116 -7.04 -4.90 -5.47
C ILE A 116 -8.37 -4.22 -5.14
N GLU A 117 -8.57 -3.95 -3.86
CA GLU A 117 -9.74 -3.20 -3.38
C GLU A 117 -9.56 -1.71 -3.69
N LYS A 118 -10.60 -1.07 -4.25
CA LYS A 118 -10.60 0.36 -4.56
C LYS A 118 -10.48 1.19 -3.27
N GLY A 119 -9.49 2.09 -3.23
CA GLY A 119 -9.23 2.98 -2.11
C GLY A 119 -8.19 4.04 -2.47
N ALA A 120 -7.94 5.01 -1.58
CA ALA A 120 -7.12 6.19 -1.89
C ALA A 120 -5.69 5.87 -2.42
N LYS A 121 -5.07 4.79 -1.94
CA LYS A 121 -3.73 4.37 -2.39
C LYS A 121 -3.76 3.37 -3.57
N ALA A 122 -4.93 2.85 -3.90
CA ALA A 122 -5.08 1.72 -4.81
C ALA A 122 -4.63 2.03 -6.26
N PRO A 123 -4.80 3.25 -6.82
CA PRO A 123 -4.28 3.55 -8.16
C PRO A 123 -2.76 3.38 -8.29
N ARG A 124 -1.99 3.81 -7.28
CA ARG A 124 -0.52 3.67 -7.28
C ARG A 124 -0.11 2.21 -7.24
N VAL A 125 -0.74 1.43 -6.36
CA VAL A 125 -0.52 -0.02 -6.27
C VAL A 125 -0.87 -0.68 -7.61
N LEU A 126 -2.01 -0.33 -8.20
CA LEU A 126 -2.44 -0.85 -9.50
C LEU A 126 -1.41 -0.57 -10.60
N ARG A 127 -0.87 0.66 -10.68
CA ARG A 127 0.24 1.01 -11.59
C ARG A 127 1.45 0.10 -11.36
N ASP A 128 1.88 -0.09 -10.12
CA ASP A 128 3.06 -0.91 -9.82
C ASP A 128 2.87 -2.38 -10.25
N PHE A 129 1.65 -2.90 -10.10
CA PHE A 129 1.29 -4.22 -10.62
C PHE A 129 1.28 -4.29 -12.15
N ILE A 130 0.78 -3.25 -12.84
CA ILE A 130 0.84 -3.17 -14.31
C ILE A 130 2.30 -3.20 -14.77
N ASP A 131 3.14 -2.33 -14.21
CA ASP A 131 4.56 -2.22 -14.56
C ASP A 131 5.24 -3.58 -14.40
N MET A 132 5.04 -4.24 -13.26
CA MET A 132 5.59 -5.57 -12.97
C MET A 132 5.16 -6.63 -13.99
N LEU A 133 3.86 -6.69 -14.33
CA LEU A 133 3.31 -7.73 -15.20
C LEU A 133 3.65 -7.52 -16.68
N ILE A 134 3.73 -6.26 -17.13
CA ILE A 134 3.95 -5.94 -18.55
C ILE A 134 5.44 -5.88 -18.89
N THR A 135 6.24 -5.19 -18.07
CA THR A 135 7.66 -4.96 -18.41
C THR A 135 8.54 -6.16 -18.09
N GLY A 136 8.07 -7.06 -17.21
CA GLY A 136 8.86 -8.19 -16.75
C GLY A 136 10.10 -7.78 -15.93
N GLU A 137 10.27 -6.49 -15.59
CA GLU A 137 11.18 -6.03 -14.53
C GLU A 137 10.61 -6.48 -13.18
N GLY A 138 10.56 -7.80 -12.96
CA GLY A 138 9.86 -8.41 -11.84
C GLY A 138 9.18 -9.74 -12.17
N VAL A 139 9.97 -10.75 -12.54
CA VAL A 139 9.68 -12.19 -12.39
C VAL A 139 8.89 -12.89 -13.51
N ALA A 140 9.62 -13.72 -14.28
CA ALA A 140 9.09 -14.71 -15.23
C ALA A 140 8.49 -15.97 -14.55
N ALA A 141 7.77 -15.84 -13.43
CA ALA A 141 7.26 -17.00 -12.68
C ALA A 141 5.74 -17.01 -12.61
N GLU A 142 5.17 -18.18 -12.88
CA GLU A 142 3.76 -18.50 -12.67
C GLU A 142 3.33 -18.16 -11.23
N PHE A 143 2.39 -17.22 -11.12
CA PHE A 143 1.76 -16.86 -9.85
C PHE A 143 0.71 -17.90 -9.51
N VAL A 144 0.89 -18.61 -8.39
CA VAL A 144 -0.16 -19.37 -7.72
C VAL A 144 -0.48 -18.59 -6.45
N VAL A 145 -1.63 -17.93 -6.42
CA VAL A 145 -2.13 -17.22 -5.24
C VAL A 145 -2.71 -18.26 -4.27
N ASP A 146 -2.19 -18.26 -3.04
CA ASP A 146 -2.70 -19.10 -1.96
C ASP A 146 -4.11 -18.64 -1.56
N GLN A 147 -5.07 -19.57 -1.57
CA GLN A 147 -6.51 -19.33 -1.49
C GLN A 147 -6.96 -18.75 -0.14
N TYR A 148 -6.10 -18.73 0.88
CA TYR A 148 -6.51 -18.42 2.25
C TYR A 148 -6.10 -17.04 2.78
N THR A 149 -5.23 -16.26 2.10
CA THR A 149 -4.66 -15.06 2.75
C THR A 149 -4.87 -13.70 2.08
N ARG A 150 -5.49 -13.60 0.88
CA ARG A 150 -5.90 -12.33 0.20
C ARG A 150 -4.96 -11.11 0.38
N ARG A 151 -3.66 -11.39 0.49
CA ARG A 151 -2.52 -10.47 0.47
C ARG A 151 -1.46 -11.19 -0.36
N ALA A 152 -0.51 -10.48 -0.95
CA ALA A 152 0.67 -11.15 -1.49
C ALA A 152 1.31 -11.93 -0.33
N GLY A 153 1.07 -13.24 -0.26
CA GLY A 153 1.54 -14.06 0.83
C GLY A 153 3.07 -13.99 0.88
N LEU A 154 3.65 -14.27 2.04
CA LEU A 154 5.10 -14.37 2.20
C LEU A 154 5.78 -15.23 1.09
N PRO A 155 5.16 -16.30 0.56
CA PRO A 155 5.70 -17.03 -0.59
C PRO A 155 5.75 -16.21 -1.89
N THR A 156 4.70 -15.45 -2.19
CA THR A 156 4.64 -14.55 -3.36
C THR A 156 5.69 -13.47 -3.25
N LEU A 157 5.84 -12.88 -2.06
CA LEU A 157 6.86 -11.87 -1.78
C LEU A 157 8.27 -12.41 -1.84
N ARG A 158 8.50 -13.63 -1.36
CA ARG A 158 9.78 -14.33 -1.54
C ARG A 158 10.10 -14.55 -3.01
N LYS A 159 9.11 -14.98 -3.81
CA LYS A 159 9.29 -15.16 -5.26
C LYS A 159 9.59 -13.83 -5.95
N LEU A 160 8.89 -12.76 -5.58
CA LEU A 160 9.13 -11.40 -6.08
C LEU A 160 10.51 -10.88 -5.70
N ALA A 161 10.89 -10.99 -4.43
CA ALA A 161 12.19 -10.56 -3.93
C ALA A 161 13.34 -11.28 -4.64
N LYS A 162 13.20 -12.55 -5.01
CA LYS A 162 14.24 -13.29 -5.74
C LYS A 162 14.58 -12.71 -7.12
N GLY A 163 13.64 -12.04 -7.78
CA GLY A 163 13.86 -11.41 -9.09
C GLY A 163 14.34 -9.97 -9.04
N LEU A 164 14.37 -9.35 -7.86
CA LEU A 164 14.75 -7.95 -7.69
C LEU A 164 16.27 -7.80 -7.39
N SER A 165 16.83 -6.64 -7.74
CA SER A 165 18.17 -6.26 -7.28
C SER A 165 18.20 -6.18 -5.75
N SER A 166 19.38 -6.28 -5.14
CA SER A 166 19.53 -6.23 -3.67
C SER A 166 18.92 -4.95 -3.07
N GLU A 167 19.06 -3.82 -3.77
CA GLU A 167 18.53 -2.51 -3.38
C GLU A 167 16.99 -2.46 -3.49
N LEU A 168 16.42 -2.97 -4.59
CA LEU A 168 14.96 -3.05 -4.77
C LEU A 168 14.31 -4.06 -3.81
N ARG A 169 15.00 -5.16 -3.48
CA ARG A 169 14.55 -6.08 -2.43
C ARG A 169 14.43 -5.39 -1.09
N LEU A 170 15.47 -4.66 -0.69
CA LEU A 170 15.47 -3.92 0.58
C LEU A 170 14.33 -2.91 0.59
N ARG A 171 14.16 -2.13 -0.49
CA ARG A 171 13.08 -1.16 -0.60
C ARG A 171 11.69 -1.80 -0.54
N LEU A 172 11.46 -2.88 -1.28
CA LEU A 172 10.22 -3.65 -1.25
C LEU A 172 9.94 -4.19 0.16
N ILE A 173 10.97 -4.70 0.83
CA ILE A 173 10.88 -5.17 2.23
C ILE A 173 10.47 -4.00 3.14
N TYR A 174 11.18 -2.87 3.12
CA TYR A 174 10.84 -1.71 3.96
C TYR A 174 9.45 -1.12 3.69
N GLU A 175 9.00 -1.10 2.44
CA GLU A 175 7.67 -0.56 2.09
C GLU A 175 6.54 -1.52 2.48
N LEU A 176 6.78 -2.83 2.45
CA LEU A 176 5.76 -3.84 2.75
C LEU A 176 5.73 -4.25 4.22
N LEU A 177 6.85 -4.17 4.94
CA LEU A 177 6.95 -4.60 6.34
C LEU A 177 5.89 -3.97 7.25
N PRO A 178 5.60 -2.65 7.18
CA PRO A 178 4.54 -2.02 7.98
C PRO A 178 3.13 -2.56 7.73
N THR A 179 2.94 -3.32 6.66
CA THR A 179 1.62 -3.88 6.29
C THR A 179 1.38 -5.28 6.86
N PHE A 180 2.41 -5.96 7.36
CA PHE A 180 2.29 -7.31 7.92
C PHE A 180 1.86 -7.30 9.39
N SER A 181 1.21 -8.39 9.80
CA SER A 181 0.89 -8.61 11.22
C SER A 181 2.17 -8.91 12.02
N LEU A 182 2.17 -8.61 13.32
CA LEU A 182 3.30 -8.93 14.22
C LEU A 182 3.73 -10.40 14.12
N LYS A 183 2.78 -11.33 14.07
CA LYS A 183 3.05 -12.77 13.91
C LYS A 183 3.80 -13.08 12.60
N THR A 184 3.45 -12.39 11.51
CA THR A 184 4.13 -12.54 10.22
C THR A 184 5.53 -11.93 10.27
N LEU A 185 5.68 -10.77 10.91
CA LEU A 185 6.99 -10.14 11.13
C LEU A 185 7.92 -11.05 11.95
N GLU A 186 7.43 -11.66 13.03
CA GLU A 186 8.19 -12.63 13.82
C GLU A 186 8.64 -13.85 13.00
N GLN A 187 7.81 -14.30 12.05
CA GLN A 187 8.19 -15.37 11.13
C GLN A 187 9.28 -14.92 10.16
N ILE A 188 9.20 -13.70 9.63
CA ILE A 188 10.24 -13.09 8.77
C ILE A 188 11.55 -12.92 9.55
N LYS A 189 11.49 -12.49 10.82
CA LYS A 189 12.64 -12.33 11.73
C LYS A 189 13.41 -13.62 11.92
N ARG A 190 12.73 -14.77 12.04
CA ARG A 190 13.39 -16.08 12.14
C ARG A 190 14.23 -16.42 10.89
N GLU A 191 13.95 -15.80 9.76
CA GLU A 191 14.58 -16.10 8.47
C GLU A 191 15.63 -15.07 8.06
N ILE A 192 15.52 -13.81 8.53
CA ILE A 192 16.45 -12.71 8.24
C ILE A 192 16.64 -11.86 9.51
N PRO A 193 17.50 -12.27 10.47
CA PRO A 193 17.44 -11.77 11.85
C PRO A 193 17.74 -10.27 11.99
N ALA A 194 18.90 -9.82 11.50
CA ALA A 194 19.45 -8.53 11.91
C ALA A 194 18.68 -7.30 11.41
N GLN A 195 18.12 -7.34 10.19
CA GLN A 195 17.42 -6.19 9.60
C GLN A 195 15.94 -6.12 10.02
N VAL A 196 15.38 -7.23 10.51
CA VAL A 196 13.96 -7.32 10.87
C VAL A 196 13.77 -6.99 12.35
N ASP A 197 14.80 -7.19 13.18
CA ASP A 197 14.80 -6.78 14.59
C ASP A 197 14.49 -5.29 14.75
N GLU A 198 15.24 -4.43 14.03
CA GLU A 198 15.03 -2.98 14.06
C GLU A 198 13.61 -2.58 13.61
N ILE A 199 13.07 -3.28 12.62
CA ILE A 199 11.75 -2.97 12.05
C ILE A 199 10.61 -3.47 12.96
N ILE A 200 10.80 -4.61 13.62
CA ILE A 200 9.86 -5.12 14.63
C ILE A 200 9.88 -4.22 15.85
N GLU A 201 11.05 -3.81 16.32
CA GLU A 201 11.18 -2.87 17.44
C GLU A 201 10.53 -1.53 17.10
N GLN A 202 10.73 -1.03 15.88
CA GLN A 202 10.06 0.17 15.40
C GLN A 202 8.54 0.01 15.33
N ALA A 203 8.03 -1.09 14.76
CA ALA A 203 6.59 -1.35 14.66
C ALA A 203 5.93 -1.54 16.03
N ALA A 204 6.58 -2.27 16.93
CA ALA A 204 6.13 -2.45 18.31
C ALA A 204 6.08 -1.11 19.06
N GLY A 205 7.10 -0.26 18.88
CA GLY A 205 7.08 1.10 19.42
C GLY A 205 5.95 1.95 18.86
N GLU A 206 5.64 1.85 17.56
CA GLU A 206 4.54 2.60 16.93
C GLU A 206 3.17 2.21 17.51
N ASP A 207 2.92 0.91 17.71
CA ASP A 207 1.69 0.41 18.33
C ASP A 207 1.58 0.82 19.81
N GLU A 208 2.68 0.72 20.57
CA GLU A 208 2.74 1.13 21.97
C GLU A 208 2.47 2.64 22.11
N LEU A 209 3.06 3.46 21.24
CA LEU A 209 2.81 4.90 21.22
C LEU A 209 1.35 5.22 20.87
N LYS A 210 0.75 4.51 19.90
CA LYS A 210 -0.67 4.69 19.56
C LYS A 210 -1.59 4.35 20.73
N GLN A 211 -1.33 3.22 21.40
CA GLN A 211 -2.07 2.82 22.60
C GLN A 211 -1.93 3.86 23.70
N TRP A 212 -0.71 4.36 23.93
CA TRP A 212 -0.45 5.43 24.88
C TRP A 212 -1.24 6.70 24.57
N VAL A 213 -1.28 7.15 23.30
CA VAL A 213 -2.06 8.33 22.88
C VAL A 213 -3.54 8.14 23.22
N PHE A 214 -4.10 6.97 22.91
CA PHE A 214 -5.48 6.64 23.21
C PHE A 214 -5.78 6.70 24.72
N GLU A 215 -4.90 6.15 25.55
CA GLU A 215 -5.04 6.19 27.01
C GLU A 215 -4.94 7.62 27.57
N GLN A 216 -4.02 8.44 27.07
CA GLN A 216 -3.91 9.83 27.50
C GLN A 216 -5.09 10.68 27.04
N GLN A 217 -5.70 10.39 25.89
CA GLN A 217 -6.96 11.02 25.47
C GLN A 217 -8.11 10.63 26.41
N LYS A 218 -8.23 9.33 26.74
CA LYS A 218 -9.25 8.83 27.69
C LYS A 218 -9.10 9.46 29.08
N ALA A 219 -7.87 9.77 29.49
CA ALA A 219 -7.57 10.47 30.74
C ALA A 219 -7.73 12.01 30.65
N ASN A 220 -8.20 12.56 29.52
CA ASN A 220 -8.30 13.99 29.24
C ASN A 220 -6.97 14.76 29.37
N LEU A 221 -5.84 14.08 29.14
CA LEU A 221 -4.50 14.69 29.18
C LEU A 221 -4.01 15.09 27.78
N LEU A 222 -4.53 14.45 26.73
CA LEU A 222 -4.37 14.86 25.34
C LEU A 222 -5.69 15.37 24.75
N PRO A 223 -5.64 16.30 23.79
CA PRO A 223 -6.83 16.84 23.14
C PRO A 223 -7.61 15.77 22.36
N VAL A 224 -8.94 15.86 22.34
CA VAL A 224 -9.84 14.90 21.67
C VAL A 224 -9.74 15.02 20.15
N GLU A 225 -9.26 16.16 19.64
CA GLU A 225 -9.10 16.44 18.21
C GLU A 225 -8.03 15.59 17.53
N ILE A 226 -7.18 14.87 18.29
CA ILE A 226 -6.22 13.92 17.72
C ILE A 226 -7.00 12.68 17.24
N PRO A 227 -7.07 12.39 15.93
CA PRO A 227 -8.00 11.40 15.39
C PRO A 227 -7.46 9.97 15.50
N THR A 228 -7.28 9.45 16.71
CA THR A 228 -6.67 8.13 17.00
C THR A 228 -7.31 6.96 16.28
N LYS A 229 -8.61 7.03 15.98
CA LYS A 229 -9.35 6.01 15.22
C LYS A 229 -8.89 5.91 13.75
N TYR A 230 -8.45 7.01 13.17
CA TYR A 230 -8.15 7.12 11.74
C TYR A 230 -6.66 7.29 11.45
N VAL A 231 -5.88 7.63 12.47
CA VAL A 231 -4.42 7.72 12.37
C VAL A 231 -3.82 6.34 12.55
N ASN A 232 -3.16 5.87 11.49
CA ASN A 232 -2.46 4.60 11.51
C ASN A 232 -1.11 4.69 12.23
N LYS A 233 -0.46 5.86 12.21
CA LYS A 233 0.89 6.04 12.70
C LYS A 233 1.07 7.34 13.47
N PHE A 234 1.57 7.22 14.69
CA PHE A 234 2.11 8.31 15.48
C PHE A 234 3.62 8.17 15.54
N TRP A 235 4.33 9.30 15.67
CA TRP A 235 5.75 9.29 15.99
C TRP A 235 6.09 10.48 16.88
N LEU A 236 7.24 10.40 17.54
CA LEU A 236 7.79 11.50 18.32
C LEU A 236 8.87 12.20 17.52
N GLU A 237 8.79 13.53 17.48
CA GLU A 237 9.88 14.38 17.06
C GLU A 237 10.47 15.04 18.32
N ILE A 238 11.75 14.80 18.55
CA ILE A 238 12.50 15.40 19.66
C ILE A 238 13.34 16.53 19.07
N ARG A 239 13.17 17.73 19.62
CA ARG A 239 13.96 18.90 19.22
C ARG A 239 14.87 19.32 20.34
N GLU A 240 16.12 19.56 19.99
CA GLU A 240 17.14 20.05 20.89
C GLU A 240 17.30 21.55 20.82
N LYS A 241 17.61 22.13 21.98
CA LYS A 241 18.04 23.51 22.06
C LYS A 241 19.09 23.67 23.14
N GLU A 242 20.28 24.12 22.76
CA GLU A 242 21.30 24.49 23.73
C GLU A 242 21.06 25.92 24.26
N LYS A 243 21.14 26.09 25.58
CA LYS A 243 21.06 27.41 26.21
C LYS A 243 21.87 27.43 27.50
N LYS A 244 22.86 28.33 27.58
CA LYS A 244 23.76 28.50 28.74
C LYS A 244 24.46 27.19 29.16
N GLY A 245 24.98 26.43 28.20
CA GLY A 245 25.67 25.16 28.44
C GLY A 245 24.76 24.02 28.93
N ARG A 246 23.45 24.12 28.71
CA ARG A 246 22.48 23.06 28.99
C ARG A 246 21.69 22.71 27.73
N ILE A 247 21.41 21.43 27.54
CA ILE A 247 20.58 20.91 26.45
C ILE A 247 19.12 20.82 26.94
N TYR A 248 18.20 21.40 26.18
CA TYR A 248 16.77 21.35 26.43
C TYR A 248 16.12 20.50 25.34
N LEU A 249 15.37 19.47 25.75
CA LEU A 249 14.61 18.62 24.84
C LEU A 249 13.14 19.04 24.81
N SER A 250 12.58 19.15 23.61
CA SER A 250 11.18 19.44 23.36
C SER A 250 10.56 18.28 22.57
N TYR A 251 9.54 17.65 23.13
CA TYR A 251 8.87 16.50 22.53
C TYR A 251 7.61 16.94 21.79
N TYR A 252 7.47 16.49 20.56
CA TYR A 252 6.30 16.72 19.73
C TYR A 252 5.72 15.39 19.28
N LEU A 253 4.46 15.14 19.63
CA LEU A 253 3.68 14.07 19.01
C LEU A 253 3.29 14.50 17.60
N ARG A 254 3.63 13.68 16.61
CA ARG A 254 3.36 13.93 15.19
C ARG A 254 2.47 12.83 14.63
N TRP A 255 1.62 13.21 13.69
CA TRP A 255 0.80 12.28 12.91
C TRP A 255 0.49 12.84 11.52
N ASN A 256 0.14 11.94 10.60
CA ASN A 256 -0.43 12.31 9.30
C ASN A 256 -1.91 11.91 9.26
N TYR A 257 -2.75 12.82 8.77
CA TYR A 257 -4.16 12.57 8.56
C TYR A 257 -4.59 13.29 7.28
N ASP A 258 -5.23 12.55 6.37
CA ASP A 258 -5.68 13.05 5.07
C ASP A 258 -4.59 13.75 4.24
N GLY A 259 -3.34 13.25 4.32
CA GLY A 259 -2.20 13.81 3.61
C GLY A 259 -1.56 15.02 4.31
N GLU A 260 -2.20 15.59 5.32
CA GLU A 260 -1.67 16.70 6.10
C GLU A 260 -0.86 16.24 7.31
N TYR A 261 0.13 17.05 7.70
CA TYR A 261 1.02 16.79 8.83
C TYR A 261 0.64 17.63 10.03
N TYR A 262 0.37 16.95 11.15
CA TYR A 262 -0.05 17.58 12.39
C TYR A 262 1.00 17.38 13.49
N SER A 263 0.93 18.24 14.51
CA SER A 263 1.85 18.24 15.63
C SER A 263 1.22 18.72 16.91
N LYS A 264 1.57 18.08 18.02
CA LYS A 264 1.24 18.53 19.36
C LYS A 264 2.47 18.48 20.25
N TYR A 265 2.80 19.62 20.85
CA TYR A 265 3.83 19.68 21.89
C TYR A 265 3.39 18.90 23.13
N LEU A 266 4.27 18.06 23.65
CA LEU A 266 4.05 17.28 24.87
C LEU A 266 4.64 18.00 26.08
N LEU A 267 3.81 18.23 27.10
CA LEU A 267 4.24 18.79 28.37
C LEU A 267 5.09 17.77 29.14
N LYS A 268 6.00 18.24 30.02
CA LYS A 268 6.83 17.39 30.88
C LYS A 268 6.07 16.24 31.55
N LYS A 269 4.92 16.54 32.17
CA LYS A 269 4.06 15.55 32.85
C LYS A 269 3.53 14.43 31.94
N LEU A 270 3.45 14.68 30.64
CA LEU A 270 3.07 13.68 29.64
C LEU A 270 4.30 12.91 29.16
N VAL A 271 5.43 13.59 28.97
CA VAL A 271 6.70 12.94 28.59
C VAL A 271 7.13 11.91 29.65
N GLU A 272 6.99 12.24 30.93
CA GLU A 272 7.26 11.32 32.05
C GLU A 272 6.35 10.07 32.08
N LYS A 273 5.24 10.11 31.35
CA LYS A 273 4.31 8.99 31.20
C LYS A 273 4.49 8.22 29.91
N LEU A 274 5.36 8.66 28.99
CA LEU A 274 5.62 7.92 27.75
C LEU A 274 6.13 6.51 28.09
N PRO A 275 5.92 5.53 27.21
CA PRO A 275 6.57 4.24 27.38
C PRO A 275 8.10 4.41 27.52
N PRO A 276 8.79 3.58 28.34
CA PRO A 276 10.21 3.77 28.66
C PRO A 276 11.11 3.94 27.43
N TYR A 277 10.83 3.20 26.36
CA TYR A 277 11.53 3.28 25.07
C TYR A 277 11.55 4.70 24.48
N PHE A 278 10.51 5.50 24.73
CA PHE A 278 10.36 6.86 24.21
C PHE A 278 10.80 7.97 25.17
N GLN A 279 11.06 7.64 26.44
CA GLN A 279 11.47 8.64 27.43
C GLN A 279 12.91 9.11 27.20
N THR A 280 13.80 8.20 26.82
CA THR A 280 15.22 8.47 26.64
C THR A 280 15.65 8.03 25.25
N PRO A 281 15.77 8.95 24.28
CA PRO A 281 16.30 8.60 22.96
C PRO A 281 17.67 7.90 23.09
N PRO A 282 17.93 6.81 22.35
CA PRO A 282 19.17 6.03 22.44
C PRO A 282 20.44 6.84 22.16
N GLU A 283 20.29 7.95 21.44
CA GLU A 283 21.35 8.89 21.06
C GLU A 283 21.91 9.68 22.25
N TYR A 284 21.24 9.62 23.41
CA TYR A 284 21.63 10.37 24.62
C TYR A 284 21.73 9.49 25.88
N PRO A 285 22.58 8.44 25.87
CA PRO A 285 22.76 7.59 27.04
C PRO A 285 23.48 8.40 28.14
N GLY A 286 22.74 8.83 29.17
CA GLY A 286 23.30 9.47 30.36
C GLY A 286 23.52 10.99 30.30
N ALA A 287 22.84 11.72 29.41
CA ALA A 287 23.01 13.18 29.33
C ALA A 287 22.46 13.92 30.58
N LEU A 288 23.22 14.93 31.03
CA LEU A 288 22.97 15.98 32.03
C LEU A 288 21.49 16.38 32.25
N PRO A 289 21.09 16.95 33.41
CA PRO A 289 19.69 17.10 33.81
C PRO A 289 18.84 17.70 32.69
N VAL A 290 18.05 16.85 32.05
CA VAL A 290 17.13 17.21 30.97
C VAL A 290 16.14 18.22 31.53
N VAL A 291 16.26 19.49 31.09
CA VAL A 291 15.35 20.54 31.53
C VAL A 291 14.27 20.70 30.49
N TYR A 292 13.05 20.34 30.87
CA TYR A 292 11.87 20.50 30.01
C TYR A 292 11.49 21.98 29.92
N TYR A 293 11.31 22.49 28.70
CA TYR A 293 10.93 23.88 28.50
C TYR A 293 9.44 24.08 28.77
N LYS A 294 9.09 24.86 29.81
CA LYS A 294 7.71 25.30 30.00
C LYS A 294 7.45 26.44 29.03
N ARG A 295 6.66 26.21 27.97
CA ARG A 295 6.16 27.29 27.11
C ARG A 295 5.35 28.23 28.02
N ARG A 296 5.77 29.49 28.17
CA ARG A 296 4.95 30.51 28.83
C ARG A 296 3.67 30.63 28.03
N GLY A 297 2.53 30.60 28.72
CA GLY A 297 1.20 30.32 28.17
C GLY A 297 0.89 31.12 26.90
N SER A 298 0.38 30.39 25.91
CA SER A 298 -0.46 30.88 24.82
C SER A 298 -1.90 30.60 25.18
#